data_AF-A0A2D0HA48-F1
#
_entry.id   AF-A0A2D0HA48-F1
#
_cell.length_a   1.000
_cell.length_b   1.000
_cell.length_c   1.000
_cell.angle_alpha   90.00
_cell.angle_beta   90.00
_cell.angle_gamma   90.00
#
_symmetry.space_group_name_H-M   'P 1'
#
loop_
_entity.id
_entity.type
_entity.pdbx_description
1 polymer ?
#
loop_
_entity_poly.entity_id
_entity_poly.type
_entity_poly.pdbx_seq_one_letter_code
_entity_poly.pdbx_strand_id
1 'polypeptide(L)' 'MCKQILIAFNQEHNYSYKLSISVGVTQCALNENVSLQQLIEEADKLMYEHKRAKRLVAH' A
#
# COMPACT_ATOMS: atom_id res chain seq x y z
N MET A 1 3.46 9.22 1.81
CA MET A 1 4.20 9.38 3.09
C MET A 1 4.85 8.08 3.55
N CYS A 2 4.11 6.98 3.81
CA CYS A 2 4.69 5.73 4.35
C CYS A 2 5.80 5.08 3.49
N LYS A 3 5.73 5.20 2.16
CA LYS A 3 6.77 4.66 1.25
C LYS A 3 8.13 5.34 1.44
N GLN A 4 8.16 6.63 1.80
CA GLN A 4 9.40 7.40 1.92
C GLN A 4 10.23 7.00 3.13
N ILE A 5 9.57 6.72 4.27
CA ILE A 5 10.23 6.26 5.50
C ILE A 5 10.94 4.92 5.25
N LEU A 6 10.28 4.01 4.55
CA LEU A 6 10.85 2.69 4.22
C LEU A 6 12.06 2.80 3.28
N ILE A 7 12.04 3.77 2.37
CA ILE A 7 13.17 4.05 1.47
C ILE A 7 14.38 4.52 2.28
N ALA A 8 14.19 5.49 3.19
CA ALA A 8 15.25 5.97 4.07
C ALA A 8 15.83 4.83 4.92
N PHE A 9 14.97 4.02 5.55
CA PHE A 9 15.40 2.86 6.35
C PHE A 9 16.22 1.84 5.52
N ASN A 10 15.75 1.51 4.32
CA ASN A 10 16.48 0.62 3.41
C ASN A 10 17.82 1.18 2.92
N GLN A 11 18.01 2.51 2.94
CA GLN A 11 19.25 3.17 2.58
C GLN A 11 20.22 3.24 3.75
N GLU A 12 19.72 3.56 4.95
CA GLU A 12 20.51 3.63 6.19
C GLU A 12 21.02 2.25 6.63
N HIS A 13 20.24 1.19 6.38
CA HIS A 13 20.58 -0.16 6.79
C HIS A 13 21.00 -1.05 5.62
N ASN A 14 22.18 -1.66 5.75
CA ASN A 14 22.77 -2.51 4.72
C ASN A 14 22.42 -4.00 4.89
N TYR A 15 21.13 -4.30 5.00
CA TYR A 15 20.63 -5.67 5.03
C TYR A 15 20.76 -6.33 3.65
N SER A 16 20.91 -7.66 3.62
CA SER A 16 20.94 -8.47 2.39
C SER A 16 19.63 -8.46 1.61
N TYR A 17 18.56 -7.91 2.20
CA TYR A 17 17.26 -7.72 1.59
C TYR A 17 16.79 -6.27 1.78
N LYS A 18 15.87 -5.84 0.93
CA LYS A 18 15.17 -4.55 1.08
C LYS A 18 13.75 -4.81 1.56
N LEU A 19 13.32 -4.07 2.57
CA LEU A 19 11.94 -4.11 3.02
C LEU A 19 11.03 -3.51 1.94
N SER A 20 9.80 -4.02 1.86
CA SER A 20 8.77 -3.44 1.00
C SER A 20 7.42 -3.40 1.74
N ILE A 21 6.58 -2.42 1.40
CA ILE A 21 5.23 -2.28 1.95
C ILE A 21 4.22 -2.16 0.81
N SER A 22 3.05 -2.79 0.94
CA SER A 22 1.93 -2.62 0.01
C SER A 22 0.86 -1.76 0.66
N VAL A 23 0.28 -0.86 -0.11
CA VAL A 23 -0.69 0.13 0.39
C VAL A 23 -1.80 0.25 -0.65
N GLY A 24 -3.04 0.22 -0.20
CA GLY A 24 -4.23 0.56 -0.97
C GLY A 24 -4.73 1.94 -0.56
N VAL A 25 -5.19 2.71 -1.54
CA VAL A 25 -5.65 4.09 -1.33
C VAL A 25 -6.95 4.25 -2.09
N THR A 26 -8.01 4.62 -1.39
CA THR A 26 -9.27 5.01 -2.00
C THR A 26 -9.54 6.49 -1.71
N GLN A 27 -10.24 7.16 -2.62
CA GLN A 27 -10.72 8.52 -2.44
C GLN A 27 -12.24 8.48 -2.33
N CYS A 28 -12.81 9.31 -1.46
CA CYS A 28 -14.25 9.46 -1.33
C CYS A 28 -14.64 10.93 -1.46
N ALA A 29 -15.72 11.20 -2.17
CA ALA A 29 -16.34 12.51 -2.17
C ALA A 29 -17.42 12.55 -1.08
N LEU A 30 -17.43 13.60 -0.24
CA LEU A 30 -18.33 13.70 0.94
C LEU A 30 -19.83 13.76 0.58
N ASN A 31 -20.12 13.95 -0.70
CA ASN A 31 -21.44 14.03 -1.30
C ASN A 31 -21.94 12.68 -1.87
N GLU A 32 -21.15 11.61 -1.76
CA GLU A 32 -21.55 10.27 -2.16
C GLU A 32 -22.13 9.49 -0.97
N ASN A 33 -23.19 8.70 -1.21
CA ASN A 33 -23.74 7.76 -0.24
C ASN A 33 -22.83 6.52 -0.12
N VAL A 34 -21.60 6.72 0.33
CA VAL A 34 -20.64 5.64 0.58
C VAL A 34 -20.43 5.49 2.09
N SER A 35 -20.53 4.27 2.59
CA SER A 35 -20.27 4.02 4.00
C SER A 35 -18.77 3.94 4.26
N LEU A 36 -18.37 4.26 5.50
CA LEU A 36 -16.98 4.08 5.92
C LEU A 36 -16.50 2.63 5.74
N GLN A 37 -17.39 1.65 5.97
CA GLN A 37 -17.07 0.24 5.78
C GLN A 37 -16.72 -0.06 4.32
N GLN A 38 -17.49 0.46 3.36
CA GLN A 38 -17.22 0.28 1.93
C GLN A 38 -15.88 0.90 1.53
N LEU A 39 -15.52 2.05 2.11
CA LEU A 39 -14.22 2.68 1.86
C LEU A 39 -13.05 1.85 2.40
N ILE A 40 -13.22 1.26 3.59
CA ILE A 40 -12.20 0.38 4.18
C ILE A 40 -12.04 -0.89 3.32
N GLU A 41 -13.15 -1.51 2.92
CA GLU A 41 -13.14 -2.71 2.06
C GLU A 41 -12.45 -2.45 0.72
N GLU A 42 -12.72 -1.32 0.08
CA GLU A 42 -12.08 -0.95 -1.19
C GLU A 42 -10.58 -0.66 -0.98
N ALA A 43 -10.20 0.05 0.09
CA ALA A 43 -8.80 0.27 0.40
C ALA A 43 -8.03 -1.03 0.67
N ASP A 44 -8.65 -1.99 1.38
CA ASP A 44 -8.05 -3.30 1.67
C ASP A 44 -7.88 -4.14 0.40
N LYS A 45 -8.89 -4.14 -0.47
CA LYS A 45 -8.82 -4.78 -1.79
C LYS A 45 -7.66 -4.20 -2.63
N LEU A 46 -7.56 -2.89 -2.73
CA LEU A 46 -6.48 -2.22 -3.48
C LEU A 46 -5.09 -2.53 -2.88
N MET A 47 -5.00 -2.64 -1.55
CA MET A 47 -3.77 -3.05 -0.89
C MET A 47 -3.38 -4.49 -1.29
N TYR A 48 -4.36 -5.40 -1.31
CA TYR A 48 -4.13 -6.80 -1.67
C TYR A 48 -3.71 -6.95 -3.15
N GLU A 49 -4.34 -6.20 -4.05
CA GLU A 49 -3.96 -6.16 -5.47
C GLU A 49 -2.51 -5.66 -5.65
N HIS A 50 -2.14 -4.58 -4.96
CA HIS A 50 -0.77 -4.07 -4.97
C HIS A 50 0.24 -5.11 -4.43
N LYS A 51 -0.13 -5.84 -3.36
CA LYS A 51 0.68 -6.94 -2.82
C LYS A 51 0.87 -8.06 -3.83
N ARG A 52 -0.18 -8.43 -4.57
CA ARG A 52 -0.13 -9.45 -5.63
C ARG A 52 0.76 -9.00 -6.80
N ALA A 53 0.57 -7.79 -7.30
CA ALA A 53 1.37 -7.25 -8.40
C ALA A 53 2.87 -7.26 -8.08
N LYS A 54 3.25 -6.91 -6.85
CA LYS A 54 4.66 -6.97 -6.40
C LYS A 54 5.26 -8.37 -6.42
N ARG A 55 4.48 -9.39 -6.07
CA ARG A 55 4.95 -10.79 -6.13
C ARG A 55 5.21 -11.23 -7.55
N LEU A 56 4.42 -10.76 -8.52
CA LEU A 56 4.59 -11.09 -9.93
C LEU A 56 5.81 -10.42 -10.57
N VAL A 57 6.22 -9.24 -10.09
CA VAL A 57 7.40 -8.51 -10.59
C VAL A 57 8.71 -8.97 -9.93
N ALA A 58 8.63 -9.67 -8.80
CA ALA A 58 9.79 -10.18 -8.06
C ALA A 58 10.27 -11.57 -8.54
N HIS A 59 9.66 -12.11 -9.59
CA HIS A 59 10.08 -13.33 -10.32
C HIS A 59 10.62 -12.95 -11.70
#